data_AF-N1NST0-F1
#
_entry.id   AF-N1NST0-F1
#
_cell.length_a   1.000
_cell.length_b   1.000
_cell.length_c   1.000
_cell.angle_alpha   90.00
_cell.angle_beta   90.00
_cell.angle_gamma   90.00
#
_symmetry.space_group_name_H-M   'P 1'
#
loop_
_entity.id
_entity.type
_entity.pdbx_description
1 polymer ?
#
loop_
_entity_poly.entity_id
_entity_poly.type
_entity_poly.pdbx_seq_one_letter_code
_entity_poly.pdbx_strand_id
1 'polypeptide(L)'
;GRIDCAIVAGVNVLASPFPFVGFAQATMLSPDGQCKAFDAGGNGYVRSEGGVALVIKRKDAPRWKGQRSHADIVAVDVNSDGRTVGMSLPSDVEQANLLDRIYKAHGIDPNQLAFV
;
A
#
# COMPACT_ATOMS: atom_id res chain seq x y z
N GLY A 1 20.05 -8.92 8.81
CA GLY A 1 20.54 -10.15 8.14
C GLY A 1 21.07 -9.97 6.72
N ARG A 2 21.27 -8.74 6.21
CA ARG A 2 22.11 -8.42 5.03
C ARG A 2 22.60 -6.96 5.12
N ILE A 3 21.75 -6.10 5.67
CA ILE A 3 22.03 -4.73 6.07
C ILE A 3 21.36 -4.46 7.42
N ASP A 4 21.86 -3.47 8.17
CA ASP A 4 21.28 -3.04 9.47
C ASP A 4 20.41 -1.79 9.34
N CYS A 5 20.55 -1.07 8.24
CA CYS A 5 19.80 0.13 7.90
C CYS A 5 19.51 0.12 6.39
N ALA A 6 18.31 0.52 6.01
CA ALA A 6 17.85 0.60 4.63
C ALA A 6 17.11 1.92 4.39
N ILE A 7 17.30 2.50 3.20
CA ILE A 7 16.39 3.53 2.69
C ILE A 7 15.37 2.82 1.81
N VAL A 8 14.09 3.00 2.12
CA VAL A 8 12.97 2.51 1.31
C VAL A 8 12.20 3.73 0.83
N ALA A 9 12.01 3.85 -0.48
CA ALA A 9 11.39 5.02 -1.08
C ALA A 9 10.45 4.64 -2.23
N GLY A 10 9.48 5.51 -2.49
CA GLY A 10 8.57 5.42 -3.62
C GLY A 10 8.28 6.82 -4.16
N VAL A 11 8.18 6.94 -5.48
CA VAL A 11 7.88 8.19 -6.17
C VAL A 11 6.91 7.94 -7.32
N ASN A 12 5.96 8.84 -7.50
CA ASN A 12 5.05 8.87 -8.65
C ASN A 12 4.99 10.28 -9.22
N VAL A 13 5.25 10.42 -10.51
CA VAL A 13 5.23 11.69 -11.25
C VAL A 13 4.38 11.50 -12.50
N LEU A 14 3.47 12.44 -12.75
CA LEU A 14 2.54 12.44 -13.87
C LEU A 14 3.11 13.25 -15.03
N ALA A 15 4.28 12.84 -15.52
CA ALA A 15 5.07 13.59 -16.50
C ALA A 15 4.48 13.62 -17.94
N SER A 16 3.34 12.98 -18.17
CA SER A 16 2.72 12.88 -19.49
C SER A 16 1.20 12.74 -19.39
N PRO A 17 0.43 13.28 -20.35
CA PRO A 17 -1.01 13.08 -20.43
C PRO A 17 -1.40 11.68 -20.94
N PHE A 18 -0.51 10.93 -21.63
CA PHE A 18 -0.90 9.66 -22.25
C PHE A 18 -1.45 8.62 -21.27
N PRO A 19 -0.86 8.43 -20.06
CA PRO A 19 -1.46 7.54 -19.07
C PRO A 19 -2.86 7.98 -18.64
N PHE A 20 -3.16 9.29 -18.57
CA PHE A 20 -4.53 9.74 -18.26
C PHE A 20 -5.53 9.29 -19.33
N VAL A 21 -5.17 9.39 -20.61
CA VAL A 21 -6.00 8.92 -21.71
C VAL A 21 -6.26 7.41 -21.58
N GLY A 22 -5.21 6.62 -21.33
CA GLY A 22 -5.34 5.18 -21.15
C GLY A 22 -6.23 4.79 -19.95
N PHE A 23 -6.04 5.41 -18.79
CA PHE A 23 -6.87 5.14 -17.61
C PHE A 23 -8.32 5.62 -17.77
N ALA A 24 -8.56 6.71 -18.49
CA ALA A 24 -9.90 7.17 -18.82
C ALA A 24 -10.61 6.18 -19.76
N GLN A 25 -9.92 5.69 -20.80
CA GLN A 25 -10.45 4.67 -21.71
C GLN A 25 -10.75 3.35 -21.00
N ALA A 26 -9.96 3.01 -19.98
CA ALA A 26 -10.20 1.86 -19.11
C ALA A 26 -11.26 2.12 -18.02
N THR A 27 -11.96 3.26 -18.06
CA THR A 27 -13.01 3.66 -17.09
C THR A 27 -12.56 3.63 -15.62
N MET A 28 -11.27 3.89 -15.37
CA MET A 28 -10.70 3.87 -14.02
C MET A 28 -10.75 5.23 -13.31
N LEU A 29 -10.84 6.33 -14.07
CA LEU A 29 -10.78 7.68 -13.53
C LEU A 29 -12.17 8.22 -13.17
N SER A 30 -12.30 8.83 -11.99
CA SER A 30 -13.51 9.53 -11.58
C SER A 30 -13.71 10.80 -12.42
N PRO A 31 -14.87 11.00 -13.07
CA PRO A 31 -15.17 12.24 -13.80
C PRO A 31 -15.33 13.45 -12.88
N ASP A 32 -15.65 13.22 -11.60
CA ASP A 32 -15.83 14.29 -10.61
C ASP A 32 -14.52 14.80 -10.00
N GLY A 33 -13.38 14.21 -10.40
CA GLY A 33 -12.08 14.61 -9.88
C GLY A 33 -11.87 14.33 -8.38
N GLN A 34 -12.51 13.30 -7.83
CA GLN A 34 -12.33 12.89 -6.42
C GLN A 34 -12.23 11.37 -6.25
N CYS A 35 -11.40 10.94 -5.28
CA CYS A 35 -11.46 9.57 -4.76
C CYS A 35 -12.50 9.52 -3.63
N LYS A 36 -13.68 8.98 -3.91
CA LYS A 36 -14.77 8.89 -2.92
C LYS A 36 -14.73 7.53 -2.20
N ALA A 37 -13.67 7.30 -1.42
CA ALA A 37 -13.45 6.03 -0.75
C ALA A 37 -14.65 5.67 0.16
N PHE A 38 -15.22 4.47 -0.05
CA PHE A 38 -16.38 3.94 0.68
C PHE A 38 -17.71 4.70 0.53
N ASP A 39 -17.75 5.71 -0.36
CA ASP A 39 -18.99 6.42 -0.68
C ASP A 39 -19.82 5.62 -1.70
N ALA A 40 -21.14 5.64 -1.55
CA ALA A 40 -22.06 4.95 -2.47
C ALA A 40 -21.99 5.48 -3.91
N GLY A 41 -21.57 6.74 -4.10
CA GLY A 41 -21.34 7.38 -5.39
C GLY A 41 -19.90 7.26 -5.90
N GLY A 42 -19.11 6.31 -5.39
CA GLY A 42 -17.77 6.01 -5.88
C GLY A 42 -17.79 5.62 -7.37
N ASN A 43 -17.08 6.38 -8.20
CA ASN A 43 -17.13 6.27 -9.66
C ASN A 43 -15.74 6.32 -10.33
N GLY A 44 -14.70 5.88 -9.62
CA GLY A 44 -13.32 5.84 -10.08
C GLY A 44 -12.37 6.51 -9.08
N TYR A 45 -11.08 6.58 -9.44
CA TYR A 45 -10.06 7.26 -8.65
C TYR A 45 -9.47 8.47 -9.39
N VAL A 46 -8.64 9.25 -8.73
CA VAL A 46 -7.85 10.33 -9.34
C VAL A 46 -6.38 10.08 -9.14
N ARG A 47 -5.59 10.32 -10.18
CA ARG A 47 -4.14 10.18 -10.12
C ARG A 47 -3.54 11.33 -9.33
N SER A 48 -2.53 11.04 -8.51
CA SER A 48 -1.79 12.05 -7.75
C SER A 48 -0.29 11.91 -7.97
N GLU A 49 0.46 12.97 -7.70
CA GLU A 49 1.91 12.96 -7.60
C GLU A 49 2.34 12.87 -6.15
N GLY A 50 3.56 12.38 -5.93
CA GLY A 50 4.13 12.35 -4.59
C GLY A 50 5.42 11.53 -4.52
N GLY A 51 6.19 11.76 -3.47
CA GLY A 51 7.39 11.00 -3.16
C GLY A 51 7.56 10.86 -1.66
N VAL A 52 8.04 9.70 -1.21
CA VAL A 52 8.32 9.42 0.19
C VAL A 52 9.58 8.58 0.30
N ALA A 53 10.34 8.79 1.38
CA ALA A 53 11.46 7.95 1.76
C ALA A 53 11.42 7.69 3.28
N LEU A 54 11.70 6.45 3.65
CA LEU A 54 11.76 5.96 5.02
C LEU A 54 13.16 5.39 5.28
N VAL A 55 13.69 5.66 6.46
CA VAL A 55 14.89 4.99 6.96
C VAL A 55 14.44 3.89 7.92
N ILE A 56 14.58 2.64 7.49
CA ILE A 56 14.20 1.48 8.29
C ILE A 56 15.48 0.86 8.85
N LYS A 57 15.47 0.61 10.15
CA LYS A 57 16.59 0.02 10.87
C LYS A 57 16.12 -1.22 11.60
N ARG A 58 16.99 -2.23 11.71
CA ARG A 58 16.70 -3.36 12.59
C ARG A 58 16.54 -2.87 14.03
N LYS A 59 15.58 -3.46 14.75
CA LYS A 59 15.26 -3.10 16.14
C LYS A 59 16.44 -3.28 17.10
N ASP A 60 17.32 -4.24 16.81
CA ASP A 60 18.51 -4.57 17.60
C ASP A 60 19.79 -3.83 17.16
N ALA A 61 19.74 -3.02 16.10
CA ALA A 61 20.92 -2.29 15.64
C ALA A 61 21.24 -1.09 16.55
N PRO A 62 22.53 -0.75 16.77
CA PRO A 62 22.93 0.33 17.67
C PRO A 62 22.30 1.66 17.31
N ARG A 63 21.60 2.34 18.23
CA ARG A 63 20.97 3.63 17.96
C ARG A 63 22.02 4.71 17.71
N TRP A 64 21.75 5.60 16.76
CA TRP A 64 22.57 6.80 16.57
C TRP A 64 22.17 7.88 17.58
N LYS A 65 23.10 8.78 17.91
CA LYS A 65 22.81 9.91 18.80
C LYS A 65 21.68 10.75 18.18
N GLY A 66 20.61 10.98 18.93
CA GLY A 66 19.44 11.74 18.46
C GLY A 66 18.47 10.95 17.57
N GLN A 67 18.66 9.65 17.38
CA GLN A 67 17.74 8.83 16.59
C GLN A 67 16.38 8.69 17.31
N ARG A 68 15.30 9.13 16.65
CA ARG A 68 13.92 8.88 17.08
C ARG A 68 13.33 7.71 16.29
N SER A 69 12.64 6.79 16.96
CA SER A 69 11.77 5.82 16.29
C SER A 69 10.38 6.42 16.15
N HIS A 70 9.79 6.35 14.96
CA HIS A 70 8.44 6.84 14.70
C HIS A 70 7.38 5.75 14.86
N ALA A 71 7.69 4.53 14.43
CA ALA A 71 6.85 3.35 14.54
C ALA A 71 7.72 2.08 14.40
N ASP A 72 7.19 0.95 14.87
CA ASP A 72 7.76 -0.37 14.63
C ASP A 72 6.96 -1.06 13.51
N ILE A 73 7.65 -1.64 12.53
CA ILE A 73 7.03 -2.49 11.51
C ILE A 73 7.00 -3.92 12.07
N VAL A 74 5.81 -4.40 12.45
CA VAL A 74 5.63 -5.70 13.10
C VAL A 74 5.77 -6.85 12.10
N ALA A 75 5.16 -6.72 10.92
CA ALA A 75 5.17 -7.71 9.86
C ALA A 75 4.91 -7.04 8.50
N VAL A 76 5.38 -7.68 7.43
CA VAL A 76 5.08 -7.32 6.04
C VAL A 76 4.91 -8.62 5.28
N ASP A 77 3.90 -8.67 4.42
CA ASP A 77 3.64 -9.82 3.57
C ASP A 77 3.06 -9.37 2.22
N VAL A 78 3.19 -10.21 1.18
CA VAL A 78 2.73 -9.93 -0.18
C VAL A 78 2.13 -11.19 -0.82
N ASN A 79 1.10 -11.02 -1.65
CA ASN A 79 0.58 -12.05 -2.54
C ASN A 79 0.13 -11.44 -3.88
N SER A 80 -0.66 -12.18 -4.66
CA SER A 80 -1.23 -11.78 -5.94
C SER A 80 -2.69 -12.17 -5.98
N ASP A 81 -3.53 -11.35 -6.61
CA ASP A 81 -4.95 -11.64 -6.84
C ASP A 81 -5.17 -12.91 -7.69
N GLY A 82 -4.13 -13.38 -8.39
CA GLY A 82 -4.18 -14.60 -9.16
C GLY A 82 -5.13 -14.51 -10.35
N ARG A 83 -6.00 -15.51 -10.52
CA ARG A 83 -6.94 -15.57 -11.63
C ARG A 83 -8.29 -14.99 -11.21
N THR A 84 -8.60 -13.80 -11.71
CA THR A 84 -9.91 -13.13 -11.54
C THR A 84 -10.67 -13.06 -12.87
N VAL A 85 -11.91 -12.58 -12.86
CA VAL A 85 -12.77 -12.49 -14.07
C VAL A 85 -12.30 -11.43 -15.08
N GLY A 86 -11.35 -10.58 -14.70
CA GLY A 86 -10.68 -9.65 -15.58
C GLY A 86 -9.32 -9.30 -14.98
N MET A 87 -8.28 -9.20 -15.81
CA MET A 87 -6.88 -9.10 -15.37
C MET A 87 -6.62 -8.01 -14.31
N SER A 88 -7.37 -6.90 -14.35
CA SER A 88 -7.22 -5.77 -13.43
C SER A 88 -8.26 -5.75 -12.29
N LEU A 89 -9.11 -6.76 -12.19
CA LEU A 89 -10.13 -6.84 -11.14
C LEU A 89 -9.54 -7.48 -9.88
N PRO A 90 -9.76 -6.87 -8.69
CA PRO A 90 -9.22 -7.37 -7.43
C PRO A 90 -9.90 -8.69 -7.01
N SER A 91 -9.21 -9.46 -6.16
CA SER A 91 -9.74 -10.67 -5.51
C SER A 91 -9.95 -10.43 -4.02
N ASP A 92 -11.20 -10.43 -3.57
CA ASP A 92 -11.55 -10.33 -2.15
C ASP A 92 -11.03 -11.53 -1.34
N VAL A 93 -11.11 -12.73 -1.92
CA VAL A 93 -10.59 -13.97 -1.35
C VAL A 93 -9.08 -13.89 -1.13
N GLU A 94 -8.31 -13.46 -2.13
CA GLU A 94 -6.85 -13.38 -1.99
C GLU A 94 -6.40 -12.27 -1.04
N GLN A 95 -7.14 -11.16 -0.97
CA GLN A 95 -6.89 -10.11 0.03
C GLN A 95 -7.16 -10.62 1.45
N ALA A 96 -8.27 -11.33 1.66
CA ALA A 96 -8.58 -11.95 2.95
C ALA A 96 -7.54 -13.00 3.35
N ASN A 97 -7.07 -13.82 2.39
CA ASN A 97 -6.02 -14.80 2.62
C ASN A 97 -4.70 -14.14 3.03
N LEU A 98 -4.32 -13.01 2.41
CA LEU A 98 -3.13 -12.25 2.81
C LEU A 98 -3.22 -11.79 4.27
N LEU A 99 -4.35 -11.19 4.64
CA LEU A 99 -4.58 -10.69 6.01
C LEU A 99 -4.60 -11.83 7.03
N ASP A 100 -5.34 -12.90 6.76
CA ASP A 100 -5.40 -14.07 7.66
C ASP A 100 -4.00 -14.70 7.86
N ARG A 101 -3.24 -14.83 6.78
CA ARG A 101 -1.88 -15.38 6.80
C ARG A 101 -0.94 -14.54 7.66
N ILE A 102 -0.86 -13.23 7.41
CA ILE A 102 0.07 -12.35 8.15
C ILE A 102 -0.36 -12.23 9.61
N TYR A 103 -1.65 -12.17 9.91
CA TYR A 103 -2.15 -12.08 11.28
C TYR A 103 -1.84 -13.35 12.08
N LYS A 104 -2.13 -14.53 11.52
CA LYS A 104 -1.81 -15.81 12.19
C LYS A 104 -0.31 -16.02 12.37
N ALA A 105 0.49 -15.74 11.34
CA ALA A 105 1.94 -15.93 11.37
C ALA A 105 2.63 -15.04 12.43
N HIS A 106 2.04 -13.88 12.74
CA HIS A 106 2.62 -12.90 13.67
C HIS A 106 1.79 -12.67 14.94
N GLY A 107 0.75 -13.48 15.19
CA GLY A 107 -0.09 -13.37 16.38
C GLY A 107 -0.80 -12.03 16.52
N ILE A 108 -1.19 -11.40 15.41
CA ILE A 108 -1.92 -10.13 15.42
C ILE A 108 -3.41 -10.44 15.63
N ASP A 109 -3.97 -9.96 16.74
CA ASP A 109 -5.42 -10.03 16.99
C ASP A 109 -6.12 -8.87 16.26
N PRO A 110 -6.99 -9.13 15.27
CA PRO A 110 -7.71 -8.08 14.56
C PRO A 110 -8.55 -7.18 15.48
N ASN A 111 -9.01 -7.70 16.63
CA ASN A 111 -9.78 -6.91 17.60
C ASN A 111 -8.95 -5.88 18.37
N GLN A 112 -7.62 -5.95 18.27
CA GLN A 112 -6.69 -4.98 18.86
C GLN A 112 -6.22 -3.93 17.85
N LEU A 113 -6.65 -4.00 16.59
CA LEU A 113 -6.32 -3.00 15.60
C LEU A 113 -7.15 -1.73 15.84
N ALA A 114 -6.47 -0.63 16.13
CA ALA A 114 -7.11 0.66 16.34
C ALA A 114 -7.54 1.33 15.03
N PHE A 115 -6.88 1.00 13.92
CA PHE A 115 -7.12 1.60 12.61
C PHE A 115 -6.69 0.63 11.50
N VAL A 116 -7.42 0.69 10.38
CA VAL A 116 -7.11 0.02 9.10
C VAL A 116 -7.24 1.05 7.99
#